data_AF-A0A6N2HKE9-F1
#
_entry.id   AF-A0A6N2HKE9-F1
#
_cell.length_a   1.000
_cell.length_b   1.000
_cell.length_c   1.000
_cell.angle_alpha   90.00
_cell.angle_beta   90.00
_cell.angle_gamma   90.00
#
_symmetry.space_group_name_H-M   'P 1'
#
loop_
_entity.id
_entity.type
_entity.pdbx_description
1 polymer ?
#
loop_
_entity_poly.entity_id
_entity_poly.type
_entity_poly.pdbx_seq_one_letter_code
_entity_poly.pdbx_strand_id
1 'polypeptide(L)'
;ATASAWTARLRRTATGPSVGVFTVSANTPEALRRNLAVQADAVARRPRGDAATLCWNSNLVKTGLPYRAAFTARDTTELAAVLRAAADDERLRAGIADRAVHPPTIGFLFSGQGIQEPGMTSGLYRDCASYRHHLDSADEALAAHLHGSVRDLILAEDPAVHRTGWAQPALFAVGYALFRTLGDLGIEPDAVLGHSVGEFAAAVAAGALRMEDAARLVARRAALMDALPDGGGMLAVHAGPDDLVEPLADEPHVTVAAVNGPADTVLSGGTDGLDRIAAHLREQGVRTRRLRVSHAFHSPLMAPALDRFAEEAAGIDAGTPRIPMASTRYGHMLGDRPLDAGYWKEQAARPVLFAEALDDLMAETMPACLVEIGPGPQLVQLAERAGLPTGVRLLLPVPGREATARDFAETVATLYRAGAEPRWQALYEPARRTAEHLAPYAFATEHAFWQPAPRTPDQHPDRTPEATGIPAGAPAEVPDEAPAGEAGENDPVLGAVIEAIVEVGEYPPERVGRQTRLHADLGFDSVMIMQLKDRIEHRLPRTEGVTVQQLLPALRSVGSLADFLSDWISVGART
;
A
#
# COMPACT_ATOMS: atom_id res chain seq x y z
N ALA A 1 28.48 -29.73 9.81
CA ALA A 1 27.97 -30.85 8.99
C ALA A 1 26.43 -30.87 8.85
N THR A 2 25.69 -30.02 9.55
CA THR A 2 24.20 -29.99 9.56
C THR A 2 23.58 -28.94 8.62
N ALA A 3 24.26 -27.80 8.38
CA ALA A 3 23.78 -26.73 7.49
C ALA A 3 23.68 -27.15 6.01
N SER A 4 24.64 -27.97 5.54
CA SER A 4 24.69 -28.50 4.16
C SER A 4 23.56 -29.51 3.87
N ALA A 5 23.15 -30.29 4.87
CA ALA A 5 22.06 -31.26 4.74
C ALA A 5 20.68 -30.59 4.66
N TRP A 6 20.50 -29.43 5.32
CA TRP A 6 19.26 -28.64 5.28
C TRP A 6 19.10 -27.86 3.96
N THR A 7 20.15 -27.20 3.49
CA THR A 7 20.15 -26.53 2.17
C THR A 7 19.97 -27.53 1.03
N ALA A 8 20.53 -28.73 1.14
CA ALA A 8 20.30 -29.82 0.18
C ALA A 8 18.87 -30.38 0.23
N ARG A 9 18.19 -30.31 1.39
CA ARG A 9 16.79 -30.74 1.56
C ARG A 9 15.80 -29.72 0.96
N LEU A 10 16.08 -28.42 1.10
CA LEU A 10 15.29 -27.34 0.49
C LEU A 10 15.40 -27.32 -1.04
N ARG A 11 16.59 -27.63 -1.61
CA ARG A 11 16.75 -27.78 -3.07
C ARG A 11 15.99 -28.97 -3.66
N ARG A 12 15.53 -29.92 -2.83
CA ARG A 12 14.89 -31.17 -3.26
C ARG A 12 13.37 -31.21 -3.11
N THR A 13 12.72 -30.13 -2.68
CA THR A 13 11.26 -30.10 -2.41
C THR A 13 10.51 -28.90 -2.98
N ALA A 14 11.01 -28.23 -4.03
CA ALA A 14 10.28 -27.18 -4.75
C ALA A 14 9.15 -27.73 -5.65
N THR A 15 8.39 -28.72 -5.17
CA THR A 15 7.28 -29.37 -5.89
C THR A 15 5.93 -29.20 -5.19
N GLY A 16 5.86 -28.38 -4.13
CA GLY A 16 4.58 -27.96 -3.55
C GLY A 16 3.88 -26.94 -4.44
N PRO A 17 2.53 -26.87 -4.41
CA PRO A 17 1.79 -25.84 -5.14
C PRO A 17 2.22 -24.46 -4.62
N SER A 18 2.73 -23.59 -5.49
CA SER A 18 2.98 -22.20 -5.09
C SER A 18 1.73 -21.38 -5.19
N VAL A 19 1.63 -20.36 -4.35
CA VAL A 19 0.57 -19.39 -4.47
C VAL A 19 0.91 -18.38 -5.56
N GLY A 20 -0.02 -18.19 -6.49
CA GLY A 20 -0.02 -17.07 -7.44
C GLY A 20 -1.21 -16.13 -7.21
N VAL A 21 -1.14 -14.91 -7.76
CA VAL A 21 -2.22 -13.92 -7.74
C VAL A 21 -2.88 -13.86 -9.12
N PHE A 22 -4.12 -14.35 -9.23
CA PHE A 22 -4.89 -14.25 -10.45
C PHE A 22 -5.64 -12.93 -10.48
N THR A 23 -5.42 -12.11 -11.51
CA THR A 23 -6.07 -10.81 -11.64
C THR A 23 -7.17 -10.83 -12.70
N VAL A 24 -8.22 -10.06 -12.49
CA VAL A 24 -9.23 -9.72 -13.52
C VAL A 24 -9.51 -8.24 -13.39
N SER A 25 -9.57 -7.52 -14.50
CA SER A 25 -9.93 -6.10 -14.51
C SER A 25 -10.96 -5.81 -15.59
N ALA A 26 -11.79 -4.80 -15.37
CA ALA A 26 -12.82 -4.35 -16.30
C ALA A 26 -13.11 -2.85 -16.16
N ASN A 27 -13.86 -2.31 -17.13
CA ASN A 27 -14.28 -0.90 -17.16
C ASN A 27 -15.62 -0.63 -16.45
N THR A 28 -16.38 -1.68 -16.09
CA THR A 28 -17.60 -1.58 -15.26
C THR A 28 -17.70 -2.76 -14.28
N PRO A 29 -18.46 -2.64 -13.18
CA PRO A 29 -18.70 -3.75 -12.25
C PRO A 29 -19.35 -4.97 -12.92
N GLU A 30 -20.28 -4.76 -13.85
CA GLU A 30 -20.99 -5.82 -14.57
C GLU A 30 -20.04 -6.55 -15.52
N ALA A 31 -19.14 -5.80 -16.17
CA ALA A 31 -18.09 -6.37 -17.00
C ALA A 31 -17.09 -7.17 -16.18
N LEU A 32 -16.73 -6.70 -14.97
CA LEU A 32 -15.88 -7.47 -14.06
C LEU A 32 -16.56 -8.78 -13.68
N ARG A 33 -17.83 -8.73 -13.25
CA ARG A 33 -18.63 -9.90 -12.88
C ARG A 33 -18.68 -10.94 -14.01
N ARG A 34 -19.01 -10.49 -15.23
CA ARG A 34 -19.09 -11.37 -16.40
C ARG A 34 -17.75 -12.03 -16.70
N ASN A 35 -16.65 -11.27 -16.63
CA ASN A 35 -15.31 -11.81 -16.88
C ASN A 35 -14.85 -12.76 -15.77
N LEU A 36 -15.21 -12.53 -14.51
CA LEU A 36 -14.96 -13.47 -13.41
C LEU A 36 -15.65 -14.82 -13.67
N ALA A 37 -16.93 -14.80 -14.07
CA ALA A 37 -17.68 -16.01 -14.40
C ALA A 37 -17.05 -16.79 -15.57
N VAL A 38 -16.66 -16.08 -16.64
CA VAL A 38 -16.01 -16.68 -17.82
C VAL A 38 -14.68 -17.32 -17.47
N GLN A 39 -13.85 -16.66 -16.66
CA GLN A 39 -12.60 -17.24 -16.17
C GLN A 39 -12.87 -18.45 -15.26
N ALA A 40 -13.85 -18.36 -14.36
CA ALA A 40 -14.22 -19.48 -13.48
C ALA A 40 -14.63 -20.73 -14.29
N ASP A 41 -15.48 -20.57 -15.30
CA ASP A 41 -15.90 -21.66 -16.22
C ASP A 41 -14.71 -22.26 -16.98
N ALA A 42 -13.80 -21.42 -17.46
CA ALA A 42 -12.63 -21.86 -18.20
C ALA A 42 -11.63 -22.61 -17.33
N VAL A 43 -11.39 -22.13 -16.11
CA VAL A 43 -10.49 -22.79 -15.15
C VAL A 43 -11.10 -24.11 -14.66
N ALA A 44 -12.41 -24.17 -14.40
CA ALA A 44 -13.09 -25.39 -13.94
C ALA A 44 -13.02 -26.56 -14.94
N ARG A 45 -12.88 -26.28 -16.24
CA ARG A 45 -12.71 -27.32 -17.28
C ARG A 45 -11.31 -27.91 -17.35
N ARG A 46 -10.34 -27.35 -16.62
CA ARG A 46 -8.96 -27.83 -16.61
C ARG A 46 -8.77 -28.91 -15.54
N PRO A 47 -7.85 -29.87 -15.74
CA PRO A 47 -7.42 -30.76 -14.68
C PRO A 47 -6.90 -29.98 -13.46
N ARG A 48 -7.00 -30.60 -12.27
CA ARG A 48 -6.40 -30.03 -11.06
C ARG A 48 -4.88 -29.92 -11.24
N GLY A 49 -4.33 -28.72 -11.10
CA GLY A 49 -2.90 -28.43 -11.25
C GLY A 49 -2.51 -27.14 -10.53
N ASP A 50 -1.22 -26.81 -10.55
CA ASP A 50 -0.67 -25.58 -9.96
C ASP A 50 -1.34 -24.33 -10.58
N ALA A 51 -1.92 -23.46 -9.74
CA ALA A 51 -2.57 -22.24 -10.20
C ALA A 51 -1.57 -21.16 -10.63
N ALA A 52 -0.31 -21.23 -10.18
CA ALA A 52 0.64 -20.13 -10.36
C ALA A 52 0.93 -19.80 -11.83
N THR A 53 0.98 -20.80 -12.71
CA THR A 53 1.15 -20.57 -14.16
C THR A 53 -0.03 -19.75 -14.72
N LEU A 54 -1.26 -20.09 -14.35
CA LEU A 54 -2.46 -19.34 -14.75
C LEU A 54 -2.47 -17.92 -14.19
N CYS A 55 -2.11 -17.77 -12.91
CA CYS A 55 -1.99 -16.49 -12.25
C CYS A 55 -0.96 -15.61 -12.98
N TRP A 56 0.23 -16.14 -13.31
CA TRP A 56 1.23 -15.41 -14.08
C TRP A 56 0.70 -14.96 -15.46
N ASN A 57 0.04 -15.84 -16.20
CA ASN A 57 -0.55 -15.49 -17.50
C ASN A 57 -1.62 -14.40 -17.38
N SER A 58 -2.39 -14.39 -16.29
CA SER A 58 -3.40 -13.35 -16.06
C SER A 58 -2.79 -11.95 -15.90
N ASN A 59 -1.50 -11.89 -15.62
CA ASN A 59 -0.75 -10.68 -15.33
C ASN A 59 0.19 -10.25 -16.48
N LEU A 60 0.26 -11.01 -17.58
CA LEU A 60 1.17 -10.72 -18.69
C LEU A 60 0.74 -9.55 -19.57
N VAL A 61 -0.57 -9.44 -19.86
CA VAL A 61 -1.11 -8.46 -20.81
C VAL A 61 -2.41 -7.91 -20.28
N LYS A 62 -2.35 -6.83 -19.50
CA LYS A 62 -3.52 -6.03 -19.14
C LYS A 62 -3.15 -4.56 -18.98
N THR A 63 -3.93 -3.70 -19.62
CA THR A 63 -4.19 -2.36 -19.10
C THR A 63 -4.91 -2.54 -17.75
N GLY A 64 -4.37 -1.97 -16.68
CA GLY A 64 -4.96 -2.02 -15.34
C GLY A 64 -6.27 -1.23 -15.27
N LEU A 65 -7.35 -1.76 -15.86
CA LEU A 65 -8.68 -1.16 -15.86
C LEU A 65 -9.17 -0.91 -14.42
N PRO A 66 -10.05 0.08 -14.19
CA PRO A 66 -10.30 0.62 -12.85
C PRO A 66 -11.05 -0.32 -11.90
N TYR A 67 -11.81 -1.30 -12.39
CA TYR A 67 -12.45 -2.30 -11.54
C TYR A 67 -11.55 -3.53 -11.49
N ARG A 68 -10.88 -3.76 -10.35
CA ARG A 68 -9.78 -4.72 -10.23
C ARG A 68 -10.08 -5.81 -9.20
N ALA A 69 -10.23 -7.05 -9.63
CA ALA A 69 -10.24 -8.22 -8.77
C ALA A 69 -8.89 -8.91 -8.77
N ALA A 70 -8.48 -9.44 -7.61
CA ALA A 70 -7.28 -10.27 -7.47
C ALA A 70 -7.51 -11.33 -6.40
N PHE A 71 -7.08 -12.56 -6.67
CA PHE A 71 -7.27 -13.70 -5.76
C PHE A 71 -6.03 -14.57 -5.68
N THR A 72 -5.72 -15.03 -4.47
CA THR A 72 -4.70 -16.05 -4.23
C THR A 72 -5.31 -17.45 -4.31
N ALA A 73 -4.64 -18.36 -5.02
CA ALA A 73 -5.05 -19.76 -5.11
C ALA A 73 -3.82 -20.68 -5.23
N ARG A 74 -3.92 -21.90 -4.68
CA ARG A 74 -2.86 -22.92 -4.78
C ARG A 74 -3.03 -23.80 -6.02
N ASP A 75 -4.28 -24.09 -6.39
CA ASP A 75 -4.58 -24.94 -7.53
C ASP A 75 -5.79 -24.44 -8.32
N THR A 76 -5.96 -25.01 -9.52
CA THR A 76 -7.03 -24.65 -10.45
C THR A 76 -8.43 -24.88 -9.88
N THR A 77 -8.61 -25.82 -8.96
CA THR A 77 -9.92 -26.05 -8.31
C THR A 77 -10.25 -24.92 -7.33
N GLU A 78 -9.30 -24.55 -6.48
CA GLU A 78 -9.43 -23.39 -5.57
C GLU A 78 -9.64 -22.09 -6.37
N LEU A 79 -8.89 -21.91 -7.46
CA LEU A 79 -9.00 -20.74 -8.33
C LEU A 79 -10.39 -20.63 -8.99
N ALA A 80 -10.91 -21.72 -9.55
CA ALA A 80 -12.24 -21.73 -10.15
C ALA A 80 -13.34 -21.40 -9.12
N ALA A 81 -13.22 -21.95 -7.91
CA ALA A 81 -14.17 -21.71 -6.83
C ALA A 81 -14.19 -20.25 -6.36
N VAL A 82 -13.02 -19.63 -6.12
CA VAL A 82 -12.96 -18.23 -5.68
C VAL A 82 -13.42 -17.27 -6.77
N LEU A 83 -13.09 -17.52 -8.04
CA LEU A 83 -13.57 -16.71 -9.16
C LEU A 83 -15.11 -16.80 -9.31
N ARG A 84 -15.68 -18.01 -9.14
CA ARG A 84 -17.14 -18.20 -9.18
C ARG A 84 -17.81 -17.47 -8.04
N ALA A 85 -17.33 -17.66 -6.81
CA ALA A 85 -17.87 -16.99 -5.63
C ALA A 85 -17.85 -15.47 -5.79
N ALA A 86 -16.75 -14.90 -6.30
CA ALA A 86 -16.65 -13.46 -6.57
C ALA A 86 -17.57 -12.97 -7.69
N ALA A 87 -17.92 -13.83 -8.67
CA ALA A 87 -18.88 -13.49 -9.71
C ALA A 87 -20.33 -13.48 -9.19
N ASP A 88 -20.66 -14.37 -8.26
CA ASP A 88 -22.03 -14.60 -7.80
C ASP A 88 -22.38 -13.76 -6.54
N ASP A 89 -21.40 -13.46 -5.69
CA ASP A 89 -21.60 -12.74 -4.42
C ASP A 89 -21.59 -11.21 -4.59
N GLU A 90 -22.71 -10.58 -4.27
CA GLU A 90 -22.89 -9.13 -4.33
C GLU A 90 -22.01 -8.33 -3.36
N ARG A 91 -21.75 -8.86 -2.17
CA ARG A 91 -20.89 -8.20 -1.17
C ARG A 91 -19.43 -8.25 -1.57
N LEU A 92 -18.98 -9.39 -2.12
CA LEU A 92 -17.63 -9.49 -2.69
C LEU A 92 -17.47 -8.54 -3.87
N ARG A 93 -18.50 -8.39 -4.71
CA ARG A 93 -18.50 -7.39 -5.79
C ARG A 93 -18.47 -5.96 -5.26
N ALA A 94 -19.22 -5.64 -4.19
CA ALA A 94 -19.21 -4.32 -3.58
C ALA A 94 -17.81 -3.95 -3.05
N GLY A 95 -17.09 -4.89 -2.44
CA GLY A 95 -15.70 -4.69 -1.99
C GLY A 95 -14.67 -4.54 -3.12
N ILE A 96 -15.05 -4.81 -4.37
CA ILE A 96 -14.22 -4.68 -5.58
C ILE A 96 -14.78 -3.57 -6.51
N ALA A 97 -15.87 -2.92 -6.12
CA ALA A 97 -16.55 -1.89 -6.91
C ALA A 97 -15.86 -0.53 -6.81
N ASP A 98 -14.93 -0.35 -5.88
CA ASP A 98 -14.13 0.86 -5.80
C ASP A 98 -13.23 0.98 -7.04
N ARG A 99 -13.35 2.11 -7.74
CA ARG A 99 -12.51 2.39 -8.91
C ARG A 99 -11.08 2.69 -8.44
N ALA A 100 -10.15 1.84 -8.81
CA ALA A 100 -8.73 2.10 -8.76
C ALA A 100 -8.33 3.06 -9.91
N VAL A 101 -8.50 4.37 -9.69
CA VAL A 101 -8.16 5.41 -10.69
C VAL A 101 -6.70 5.84 -10.60
N HIS A 102 -6.11 5.79 -9.40
CA HIS A 102 -4.72 6.16 -9.14
C HIS A 102 -4.05 5.11 -8.24
N PRO A 103 -2.72 4.97 -8.30
CA PRO A 103 -1.99 4.21 -7.29
C PRO A 103 -2.32 4.73 -5.88
N PRO A 104 -2.50 3.85 -4.88
CA PRO A 104 -2.74 4.27 -3.51
C PRO A 104 -1.47 4.91 -2.94
N THR A 105 -1.61 5.91 -2.07
CA THR A 105 -0.52 6.33 -1.20
C THR A 105 -0.27 5.24 -0.14
N ILE A 106 0.98 4.81 0.03
CA ILE A 106 1.38 3.67 0.87
C ILE A 106 2.35 4.11 1.97
N GLY A 107 1.98 3.90 3.23
CA GLY A 107 2.88 4.03 4.37
C GLY A 107 3.45 2.68 4.81
N PHE A 108 4.76 2.56 5.00
CA PHE A 108 5.39 1.36 5.58
C PHE A 108 5.69 1.57 7.07
N LEU A 109 5.22 0.63 7.90
CA LEU A 109 5.42 0.62 9.35
C LEU A 109 6.40 -0.49 9.73
N PHE A 110 7.62 -0.15 10.14
CA PHE A 110 8.67 -1.12 10.47
C PHE A 110 8.62 -1.52 11.94
N SER A 111 8.31 -2.79 12.21
CA SER A 111 8.05 -3.31 13.55
C SER A 111 9.28 -3.25 14.46
N GLY A 112 9.03 -3.08 15.76
CA GLY A 112 10.06 -3.01 16.79
C GLY A 112 10.37 -4.35 17.43
N GLN A 113 11.11 -4.30 18.55
CA GLN A 113 11.41 -5.49 19.36
C GLN A 113 10.20 -5.93 20.17
N GLY A 114 10.03 -7.24 20.33
CA GLY A 114 8.96 -7.88 21.10
C GLY A 114 8.04 -8.80 20.28
N ILE A 115 8.23 -8.84 18.96
CA ILE A 115 7.45 -9.67 18.03
C ILE A 115 8.28 -10.69 17.25
N GLN A 116 9.59 -10.76 17.55
CA GLN A 116 10.45 -11.82 17.05
C GLN A 116 10.06 -13.18 17.66
N GLU A 117 9.94 -14.18 16.81
CA GLU A 117 9.58 -15.56 17.18
C GLU A 117 10.47 -16.55 16.44
N PRO A 118 10.82 -17.70 17.05
CA PRO A 118 11.56 -18.75 16.36
C PRO A 118 10.80 -19.24 15.12
N GLY A 119 11.48 -19.36 13.99
CA GLY A 119 10.86 -19.77 12.72
C GLY A 119 10.05 -18.69 12.02
N MET A 120 10.02 -17.44 12.52
CA MET A 120 9.36 -16.33 11.84
C MET A 120 9.79 -16.25 10.37
N THR A 121 8.85 -15.97 9.45
CA THR A 121 9.12 -15.82 8.00
C THR A 121 9.74 -17.03 7.28
N SER A 122 9.92 -18.18 7.95
CA SER A 122 10.49 -19.40 7.34
C SER A 122 9.68 -19.91 6.14
N GLY A 123 8.35 -19.74 6.19
CA GLY A 123 7.46 -20.04 5.06
C GLY A 123 7.77 -19.19 3.82
N LEU A 124 8.01 -17.88 4.00
CA LEU A 124 8.44 -17.00 2.91
C LEU A 124 9.83 -17.37 2.42
N TYR A 125 10.77 -17.67 3.32
CA TYR A 125 12.11 -18.10 2.93
C TYR A 125 12.09 -19.39 2.10
N ARG A 126 11.17 -20.31 2.37
CA ARG A 126 10.99 -21.53 1.58
C ARG A 126 10.35 -21.25 0.22
N ASP A 127 9.29 -20.44 0.19
CA ASP A 127 8.35 -20.40 -0.94
C ASP A 127 8.49 -19.14 -1.83
N CYS A 128 9.28 -18.14 -1.43
CA CYS A 128 9.50 -16.88 -2.18
C CYS A 128 11.01 -16.63 -2.43
N ALA A 129 11.44 -16.71 -3.70
CA ALA A 129 12.85 -16.48 -4.07
C ALA A 129 13.37 -15.08 -3.76
N SER A 130 12.59 -14.04 -4.06
CA SER A 130 13.00 -12.66 -3.80
C SER A 130 13.22 -12.44 -2.30
N TYR A 131 12.28 -12.87 -1.45
CA TYR A 131 12.45 -12.80 0.00
C TYR A 131 13.68 -13.54 0.50
N ARG A 132 13.89 -14.77 0.05
CA ARG A 132 15.07 -15.57 0.38
C ARG A 132 16.37 -14.86 0.01
N HIS A 133 16.45 -14.31 -1.20
CA HIS A 133 17.62 -13.56 -1.66
C HIS A 133 17.93 -12.33 -0.79
N HIS A 134 16.90 -11.57 -0.42
CA HIS A 134 17.09 -10.37 0.41
C HIS A 134 17.39 -10.69 1.87
N LEU A 135 16.83 -11.78 2.41
CA LEU A 135 17.21 -12.27 3.74
C LEU A 135 18.65 -12.78 3.77
N ASP A 136 19.08 -13.52 2.75
CA ASP A 136 20.47 -13.96 2.59
C ASP A 136 21.44 -12.76 2.53
N SER A 137 21.06 -11.70 1.81
CA SER A 137 21.87 -10.49 1.66
C SER A 137 21.98 -9.71 2.99
N ALA A 138 20.89 -9.59 3.74
CA ALA A 138 20.91 -8.96 5.05
C ALA A 138 21.71 -9.79 6.08
N ASP A 139 21.59 -11.12 6.03
CA ASP A 139 22.37 -12.04 6.85
C ASP A 139 23.87 -11.89 6.58
N GLU A 140 24.28 -11.80 5.31
CA GLU A 140 25.69 -11.60 4.93
C GLU A 140 26.25 -10.28 5.47
N ALA A 141 25.50 -9.19 5.35
CA ALA A 141 25.90 -7.89 5.90
C ALA A 141 26.00 -7.89 7.43
N LEU A 142 25.10 -8.60 8.11
CA LEU A 142 25.12 -8.74 9.57
C LEU A 142 26.20 -9.69 10.07
N ALA A 143 26.52 -10.74 9.31
CA ALA A 143 27.52 -11.75 9.70
C ALA A 143 28.91 -11.15 9.91
N ALA A 144 29.23 -10.02 9.25
CA ALA A 144 30.47 -9.27 9.49
C ALA A 144 30.57 -8.68 10.91
N HIS A 145 29.44 -8.56 11.62
CA HIS A 145 29.32 -7.90 12.92
C HIS A 145 28.78 -8.83 14.02
N LEU A 146 28.42 -10.06 13.67
CA LEU A 146 27.86 -11.07 14.58
C LEU A 146 28.75 -12.32 14.61
N HIS A 147 28.61 -13.12 15.67
CA HIS A 147 29.30 -14.41 15.79
C HIS A 147 28.46 -15.58 15.22
N GLY A 148 27.66 -15.33 14.18
CA GLY A 148 26.78 -16.32 13.55
C GLY A 148 25.80 -15.69 12.56
N SER A 149 24.88 -16.52 12.06
CA SER A 149 23.89 -16.16 11.03
C SER A 149 22.51 -15.97 11.65
N VAL A 150 21.89 -14.80 11.44
CA VAL A 150 20.51 -14.53 11.85
C VAL A 150 19.53 -15.37 11.04
N ARG A 151 19.83 -15.63 9.77
CA ARG A 151 19.02 -16.51 8.93
C ARG A 151 19.01 -17.92 9.49
N ASP A 152 20.18 -18.49 9.76
CA ASP A 152 20.28 -19.86 10.25
C ASP A 152 19.62 -19.99 11.64
N LEU A 153 19.76 -18.97 12.49
CA LEU A 153 19.06 -18.88 13.78
C LEU A 153 17.53 -18.94 13.62
N ILE A 154 16.98 -18.13 12.71
CA ILE A 154 15.54 -18.09 12.43
C ILE A 154 15.06 -19.45 11.90
N LEU A 155 15.76 -20.00 10.89
CA LEU A 155 15.37 -21.25 10.23
C LEU A 155 15.56 -22.50 11.09
N ALA A 156 16.47 -22.46 12.06
CA ALA A 156 16.65 -23.51 13.05
C ALA A 156 15.58 -23.45 14.16
N GLU A 157 14.68 -22.46 14.14
CA GLU A 157 13.72 -22.19 15.20
C GLU A 157 14.39 -22.06 16.57
N ASP A 158 15.56 -21.40 16.61
CA ASP A 158 16.34 -21.26 17.83
C ASP A 158 15.73 -20.17 18.76
N PRO A 159 15.38 -20.50 20.01
CA PRO A 159 14.85 -19.52 20.98
C PRO A 159 15.83 -18.40 21.33
N ALA A 160 17.12 -18.52 21.00
CA ALA A 160 18.09 -17.45 21.17
C ALA A 160 17.75 -16.20 20.34
N VAL A 161 16.84 -16.27 19.37
CA VAL A 161 16.25 -15.09 18.70
C VAL A 161 15.62 -14.09 19.67
N HIS A 162 15.22 -14.51 20.88
CA HIS A 162 14.71 -13.61 21.91
C HIS A 162 15.79 -12.86 22.71
N ARG A 163 17.07 -13.24 22.60
CA ARG A 163 18.20 -12.51 23.20
C ARG A 163 18.39 -11.19 22.45
N THR A 164 18.61 -10.09 23.15
CA THR A 164 18.66 -8.75 22.53
C THR A 164 19.74 -8.66 21.45
N GLY A 165 20.90 -9.28 21.68
CA GLY A 165 21.98 -9.39 20.70
C GLY A 165 21.59 -10.03 19.36
N TRP A 166 20.56 -10.88 19.33
CA TRP A 166 20.04 -11.54 18.12
C TRP A 166 18.71 -10.95 17.64
N ALA A 167 17.84 -10.54 18.57
CA ALA A 167 16.51 -10.03 18.27
C ALA A 167 16.56 -8.81 17.35
N GLN A 168 17.40 -7.83 17.69
CA GLN A 168 17.48 -6.58 16.93
C GLN A 168 18.03 -6.80 15.50
N PRO A 169 19.16 -7.51 15.30
CA PRO A 169 19.62 -7.88 13.96
C PRO A 169 18.62 -8.72 13.16
N ALA A 170 17.96 -9.70 13.80
CA ALA A 170 16.99 -10.56 13.13
C ALA A 170 15.76 -9.76 12.64
N LEU A 171 15.26 -8.82 13.45
CA LEU A 171 14.16 -7.93 13.07
C LEU A 171 14.56 -6.99 11.93
N PHE A 172 15.78 -6.42 11.96
CA PHE A 172 16.30 -5.64 10.85
C PHE A 172 16.38 -6.45 9.57
N ALA A 173 16.93 -7.67 9.62
CA ALA A 173 17.06 -8.54 8.46
C ALA A 173 15.69 -8.90 7.84
N VAL A 174 14.72 -9.25 8.69
CA VAL A 174 13.34 -9.52 8.24
C VAL A 174 12.70 -8.27 7.63
N GLY A 175 12.82 -7.13 8.30
CA GLY A 175 12.24 -5.86 7.83
C GLY A 175 12.84 -5.43 6.50
N TYR A 176 14.16 -5.51 6.36
CA TYR A 176 14.87 -5.25 5.09
C TYR A 176 14.41 -6.21 3.99
N ALA A 177 14.34 -7.51 4.28
CA ALA A 177 13.96 -8.52 3.29
C ALA A 177 12.53 -8.31 2.79
N LEU A 178 11.56 -8.04 3.68
CA LEU A 178 10.18 -7.74 3.31
C LEU A 178 10.08 -6.47 2.46
N PHE A 179 10.74 -5.38 2.89
CA PHE A 179 10.81 -4.12 2.14
C PHE A 179 11.32 -4.34 0.71
N ARG A 180 12.47 -4.99 0.55
CA ARG A 180 13.06 -5.23 -0.77
C ARG A 180 12.23 -6.19 -1.62
N THR A 181 11.56 -7.16 -1.02
CA THR A 181 10.65 -8.06 -1.75
C THR A 181 9.46 -7.30 -2.33
N LEU A 182 8.91 -6.31 -1.60
CA LEU A 182 7.87 -5.42 -2.13
C LEU A 182 8.43 -4.48 -3.20
N GLY A 183 9.65 -3.95 -3.02
CA GLY A 183 10.33 -3.11 -4.01
C GLY A 183 10.62 -3.83 -5.34
N ASP A 184 10.96 -5.12 -5.32
CA ASP A 184 11.12 -5.94 -6.53
C ASP A 184 9.82 -6.02 -7.35
N LEU A 185 8.67 -5.94 -6.66
CA LEU A 185 7.34 -5.84 -7.27
C LEU A 185 6.97 -4.40 -7.68
N GLY A 186 7.86 -3.42 -7.49
CA GLY A 186 7.58 -2.01 -7.73
C GLY A 186 6.61 -1.38 -6.74
N ILE A 187 6.42 -2.00 -5.57
CA ILE A 187 5.62 -1.47 -4.47
C ILE A 187 6.59 -0.73 -3.53
N GLU A 188 6.65 0.58 -3.67
CA GLU A 188 7.50 1.47 -2.87
C GLU A 188 6.64 2.24 -1.85
N PRO A 189 7.19 2.60 -0.68
CA PRO A 189 6.49 3.47 0.26
C PRO A 189 6.54 4.93 -0.17
N ASP A 190 5.44 5.65 0.06
CA ASP A 190 5.38 7.11 -0.01
C ASP A 190 5.76 7.75 1.33
N ALA A 191 5.66 7.00 2.44
CA ALA A 191 6.13 7.39 3.75
C ALA A 191 6.57 6.17 4.58
N VAL A 192 7.49 6.38 5.52
CA VAL A 192 7.94 5.32 6.43
C VAL A 192 7.90 5.77 7.89
N LEU A 193 7.60 4.82 8.78
CA LEU A 193 7.67 4.99 10.24
C LEU A 193 8.27 3.71 10.82
N GLY A 194 9.23 3.82 11.74
CA GLY A 194 9.82 2.67 12.41
C GLY A 194 9.64 2.75 13.93
N HIS A 195 9.33 1.63 14.58
CA HIS A 195 9.24 1.59 16.05
C HIS A 195 10.57 1.15 16.66
N SER A 196 11.29 2.06 17.30
CA SER A 196 12.59 1.77 17.94
C SER A 196 13.58 1.10 16.97
N VAL A 197 13.85 -0.21 17.12
CA VAL A 197 14.74 -0.96 16.21
C VAL A 197 14.23 -0.99 14.77
N GLY A 198 12.91 -0.85 14.55
CA GLY A 198 12.35 -0.74 13.20
C GLY A 198 12.87 0.47 12.43
N GLU A 199 13.32 1.53 13.11
CA GLU A 199 13.86 2.73 12.45
C GLU A 199 15.12 2.47 11.63
N PHE A 200 15.92 1.44 11.93
CA PHE A 200 17.10 1.11 11.12
C PHE A 200 16.70 0.61 9.73
N ALA A 201 15.67 -0.23 9.64
CA ALA A 201 15.13 -0.70 8.37
C ALA A 201 14.36 0.43 7.65
N ALA A 202 13.62 1.26 8.40
CA ALA A 202 12.95 2.44 7.85
C ALA A 202 13.94 3.44 7.23
N ALA A 203 15.08 3.69 7.89
CA ALA A 203 16.13 4.56 7.40
C ALA A 203 16.76 4.04 6.09
N VAL A 204 16.92 2.72 5.96
CA VAL A 204 17.36 2.10 4.69
C VAL A 204 16.30 2.25 3.61
N ALA A 205 15.02 2.03 3.94
CA ALA A 205 13.92 2.20 3.01
C ALA A 205 13.81 3.65 2.51
N ALA A 206 13.97 4.62 3.42
CA ALA A 206 13.99 6.03 3.08
C ALA A 206 15.26 6.48 2.36
N GLY A 207 16.26 5.62 2.22
CA GLY A 207 17.52 5.93 1.55
C GLY A 207 18.47 6.83 2.33
N ALA A 208 18.21 7.01 3.64
CA ALA A 208 19.05 7.77 4.56
C ALA A 208 20.25 6.95 5.05
N LEU A 209 20.13 5.62 5.09
CA LEU A 209 21.22 4.70 5.39
C LEU A 209 21.43 3.69 4.27
N ARG A 210 22.68 3.29 4.06
CA ARG A 210 23.00 2.09 3.31
C ARG A 210 22.71 0.85 4.15
N MET A 211 22.46 -0.27 3.49
CA MET A 211 22.15 -1.54 4.16
C MET A 211 23.30 -2.02 5.05
N GLU A 212 24.55 -1.92 4.58
CA GLU A 212 25.72 -2.37 5.34
C GLU A 212 25.95 -1.52 6.59
N ASP A 213 25.74 -0.21 6.50
CA ASP A 213 25.88 0.71 7.63
C ASP A 213 24.78 0.50 8.68
N ALA A 214 23.54 0.31 8.23
CA ALA A 214 22.43 -0.03 9.12
C ALA A 214 22.64 -1.40 9.81
N ALA A 215 23.15 -2.40 9.08
CA ALA A 215 23.51 -3.71 9.62
C ALA A 215 24.59 -3.59 10.70
N ARG A 216 25.63 -2.79 10.46
CA ARG A 216 26.67 -2.49 11.46
C ARG A 216 26.08 -1.83 12.70
N LEU A 217 25.25 -0.79 12.53
CA LEU A 217 24.65 -0.06 13.66
C LEU A 217 23.76 -0.94 14.51
N VAL A 218 22.84 -1.67 13.87
CA VAL A 218 21.88 -2.48 14.62
C VAL A 218 22.58 -3.62 15.35
N ALA A 219 23.58 -4.26 14.75
CA ALA A 219 24.39 -5.28 15.41
C ALA A 219 25.14 -4.70 16.61
N ARG A 220 25.72 -3.50 16.45
CA ARG A 220 26.47 -2.83 17.52
C ARG A 220 25.57 -2.37 18.66
N ARG A 221 24.42 -1.78 18.36
CA ARG A 221 23.38 -1.42 19.33
C ARG A 221 22.94 -2.64 20.12
N ALA A 222 22.63 -3.73 19.42
CA ALA A 222 22.20 -4.98 20.02
C ALA A 222 23.25 -5.54 20.98
N ALA A 223 24.52 -5.59 20.57
CA ALA A 223 25.61 -6.08 21.42
C ALA A 223 25.85 -5.21 22.65
N LEU A 224 25.85 -3.88 22.49
CA LEU A 224 26.03 -2.94 23.61
C LEU A 224 24.88 -3.03 24.61
N MET A 225 23.65 -3.18 24.12
CA MET A 225 22.46 -3.32 24.97
C MET A 225 22.35 -4.71 25.61
N ASP A 226 22.79 -5.79 24.94
CA ASP A 226 22.80 -7.14 25.54
C ASP A 226 23.83 -7.28 26.66
N ALA A 227 24.89 -6.46 26.64
CA ALA A 227 25.97 -6.44 27.63
C ALA A 227 25.69 -5.56 28.86
N LEU A 228 24.53 -4.89 28.91
CA LEU A 228 24.16 -4.08 30.07
C LEU A 228 23.86 -4.97 31.30
N PRO A 229 23.96 -4.42 32.52
CA PRO A 229 23.59 -5.16 33.71
C PRO A 229 22.12 -5.60 33.71
N ASP A 230 21.86 -6.79 34.25
CA ASP A 230 20.51 -7.26 34.56
C ASP A 230 19.82 -6.37 35.61
N GLY A 231 18.52 -6.59 35.82
CA GLY A 231 17.72 -5.87 36.85
C GLY A 231 16.89 -4.70 36.30
N GLY A 232 16.98 -4.44 34.99
CA GLY A 232 16.04 -3.59 34.27
C GLY A 232 14.85 -4.38 33.71
N GLY A 233 13.74 -3.70 33.47
CA GLY A 233 12.60 -4.29 32.77
C GLY A 233 11.72 -3.25 32.10
N MET A 234 10.60 -3.73 31.54
CA MET A 234 9.56 -2.88 30.96
C MET A 234 8.17 -3.36 31.34
N LEU A 235 7.23 -2.42 31.47
CA LEU A 235 5.84 -2.64 31.87
C LEU A 235 4.93 -1.90 30.88
N ALA A 236 4.10 -2.64 30.15
CA ALA A 236 3.00 -2.03 29.40
C ALA A 236 1.86 -1.68 30.35
N VAL A 237 1.32 -0.48 30.20
CA VAL A 237 0.30 0.12 31.06
C VAL A 237 -0.84 0.63 30.19
N HIS A 238 -2.07 0.27 30.55
CA HIS A 238 -3.28 0.70 29.85
C HIS A 238 -3.74 2.08 30.36
N ALA A 239 -2.88 3.09 30.21
CA ALA A 239 -3.10 4.47 30.61
C ALA A 239 -2.27 5.42 29.73
N GLY A 240 -2.67 6.69 29.67
CA GLY A 240 -1.90 7.74 28.99
C GLY A 240 -0.71 8.20 29.83
N PRO A 241 0.29 8.89 29.23
CA PRO A 241 1.44 9.39 29.96
C PRO A 241 1.08 10.38 31.08
N ASP A 242 0.02 11.19 30.89
CA ASP A 242 -0.46 12.16 31.87
C ASP A 242 -1.00 11.50 33.14
N ASP A 243 -1.64 10.33 33.02
CA ASP A 243 -2.15 9.54 34.15
C ASP A 243 -1.03 8.89 34.97
N LEU A 244 0.20 8.88 34.46
CA LEU A 244 1.36 8.22 35.06
C LEU A 244 2.30 9.18 35.78
N VAL A 245 2.00 10.49 35.77
CA VAL A 245 2.84 11.51 36.42
C VAL A 245 2.97 11.25 37.92
N GLU A 246 1.86 11.00 38.62
CA GLU A 246 1.87 10.73 40.06
C GLU A 246 2.57 9.39 40.40
N PRO A 247 2.23 8.24 39.77
CA PRO A 247 2.93 6.98 40.02
C PRO A 247 4.44 7.02 39.73
N LEU A 248 4.89 7.86 38.77
CA LEU A 248 6.31 7.99 38.43
C LEU A 248 7.07 8.94 39.36
N ALA A 249 6.39 9.85 40.07
CA ALA A 249 7.04 10.83 40.94
C ALA A 249 7.87 10.16 42.06
N ASP A 250 7.41 9.00 42.54
CA ASP A 250 8.06 8.23 43.60
C ASP A 250 9.14 7.25 43.08
N GLU A 251 9.31 7.15 41.75
CA GLU A 251 10.19 6.18 41.10
C GLU A 251 11.15 6.85 40.09
N PRO A 252 12.17 7.61 40.55
CA PRO A 252 13.03 8.42 39.69
C PRO A 252 13.88 7.62 38.69
N HIS A 253 13.93 6.29 38.83
CA HIS A 253 14.65 5.37 37.94
C HIS A 253 13.72 4.63 36.96
N VAL A 254 12.42 4.96 36.96
CA VAL A 254 11.45 4.49 35.97
C VAL A 254 11.04 5.67 35.10
N THR A 255 11.07 5.48 33.79
CA THR A 255 10.68 6.48 32.80
C THR A 255 9.69 5.91 31.81
N VAL A 256 8.99 6.80 31.10
CA VAL A 256 8.25 6.41 29.90
C VAL A 256 9.25 5.99 28.84
N ALA A 257 9.05 4.81 28.26
CA ALA A 257 9.87 4.25 27.18
C ALA A 257 9.14 4.28 25.83
N ALA A 258 7.82 4.22 25.83
CA ALA A 258 7.02 4.39 24.62
C ALA A 258 5.62 4.94 24.94
N VAL A 259 5.11 5.80 24.07
CA VAL A 259 3.71 6.23 24.02
C VAL A 259 3.16 5.72 22.69
N ASN A 260 2.44 4.60 22.75
CA ASN A 260 1.90 3.92 21.57
C ASN A 260 0.47 4.36 21.23
N GLY A 261 -0.21 5.04 22.16
CA GLY A 261 -1.56 5.56 21.98
C GLY A 261 -2.03 6.30 23.23
N PRO A 262 -3.23 6.89 23.19
CA PRO A 262 -3.77 7.70 24.30
C PRO A 262 -3.97 6.92 25.61
N ALA A 263 -4.08 5.59 25.53
CA ALA A 263 -4.19 4.70 26.70
C ALA A 263 -3.23 3.50 26.59
N ASP A 264 -2.09 3.65 25.91
CA ASP A 264 -1.07 2.60 25.74
C ASP A 264 0.33 3.20 25.92
N THR A 265 0.83 3.08 27.16
CA THR A 265 2.14 3.58 27.55
C THR A 265 3.01 2.42 28.03
N VAL A 266 4.30 2.43 27.69
CA VAL A 266 5.29 1.48 28.21
C VAL A 266 6.24 2.21 29.13
N LEU A 267 6.36 1.72 30.36
CA LEU A 267 7.33 2.18 31.34
C LEU A 267 8.58 1.30 31.30
N SER A 268 9.73 1.88 31.61
CA SER A 268 11.00 1.18 31.68
C SER A 268 11.90 1.70 32.79
N GLY A 269 12.58 0.80 33.48
CA GLY A 269 13.42 1.13 34.62
C GLY A 269 13.78 -0.10 35.45
N GLY A 270 14.18 0.11 36.70
CA GLY A 270 14.46 -0.97 37.66
C GLY A 270 13.21 -1.82 37.95
N THR A 271 13.40 -3.14 38.09
CA THR A 271 12.28 -4.09 38.27
C THR A 271 11.41 -3.78 39.48
N ASP A 272 12.02 -3.40 40.60
CA ASP A 272 11.31 -3.15 41.87
C ASP A 272 10.39 -1.92 41.78
N GLY A 273 10.86 -0.85 41.13
CA GLY A 273 10.05 0.34 40.91
C GLY A 273 8.87 0.06 39.98
N LEU A 274 9.12 -0.71 38.91
CA LEU A 274 8.05 -1.17 38.02
C LEU A 274 7.02 -2.05 38.75
N ASP A 275 7.44 -2.88 39.71
CA ASP A 275 6.52 -3.72 40.49
C ASP A 275 5.67 -2.88 41.46
N ARG A 276 6.25 -1.85 42.08
CA ARG A 276 5.51 -0.90 42.93
C ARG A 276 4.49 -0.10 42.13
N ILE A 277 4.88 0.46 40.97
CA ILE A 277 3.95 1.14 40.06
C ILE A 277 2.84 0.18 39.61
N ALA A 278 3.17 -1.05 39.23
CA ALA A 278 2.18 -2.03 38.81
C ALA A 278 1.19 -2.39 39.94
N ALA A 279 1.64 -2.44 41.20
CA ALA A 279 0.76 -2.67 42.35
C ALA A 279 -0.19 -1.48 42.57
N HIS A 280 0.35 -0.27 42.59
CA HIS A 280 -0.43 0.97 42.74
C HIS A 280 -1.51 1.11 41.64
N LEU A 281 -1.13 0.90 40.38
CA LEU A 281 -2.06 0.97 39.25
C LEU A 281 -3.15 -0.11 39.31
N ARG A 282 -2.83 -1.32 39.82
CA ARG A 282 -3.84 -2.37 40.00
C ARG A 282 -4.88 -2.00 41.05
N GLU A 283 -4.49 -1.30 42.12
CA GLU A 283 -5.44 -0.79 43.12
C GLU A 283 -6.41 0.22 42.52
N GLN A 284 -5.99 0.94 41.50
CA GLN A 284 -6.80 1.88 40.71
C GLN A 284 -7.57 1.21 39.56
N GLY A 285 -7.46 -0.12 39.39
CA GLY A 285 -8.12 -0.87 38.31
C GLY A 285 -7.46 -0.73 36.93
N VAL A 286 -6.27 -0.12 36.85
CA VAL A 286 -5.51 0.03 35.60
C VAL A 286 -4.80 -1.28 35.27
N ARG A 287 -4.98 -1.76 34.02
CA ARG A 287 -4.34 -2.99 33.55
C ARG A 287 -2.87 -2.76 33.25
N THR A 288 -2.01 -3.67 33.72
CA THR A 288 -0.57 -3.66 33.44
C THR A 288 -0.09 -5.04 33.01
N ARG A 289 0.96 -5.09 32.17
CA ARG A 289 1.58 -6.32 31.68
C ARG A 289 3.09 -6.18 31.61
N ARG A 290 3.83 -7.06 32.31
CA ARG A 290 5.29 -7.13 32.19
C ARG A 290 5.68 -7.59 30.79
N LEU A 291 6.60 -6.88 30.14
CA LEU A 291 7.11 -7.26 28.83
C LEU A 291 8.24 -8.29 28.96
N ARG A 292 8.29 -9.26 28.05
CA ARG A 292 9.34 -10.28 27.99
C ARG A 292 10.58 -9.73 27.29
N VAL A 293 11.27 -8.82 27.95
CA VAL A 293 12.51 -8.18 27.49
C VAL A 293 13.60 -8.33 28.55
N SER A 294 14.86 -8.31 28.13
CA SER A 294 16.00 -8.51 29.04
C SER A 294 16.42 -7.24 29.79
N HIS A 295 16.13 -6.06 29.23
CA HIS A 295 16.65 -4.78 29.73
C HIS A 295 15.59 -3.68 29.71
N ALA A 296 15.91 -2.59 30.40
CA ALA A 296 15.11 -1.39 30.48
C ALA A 296 15.39 -0.42 29.31
N PHE A 297 14.96 -0.76 28.09
CA PHE A 297 15.18 0.07 26.90
C PHE A 297 14.54 1.46 27.03
N HIS A 298 15.16 2.48 26.40
CA HIS A 298 14.67 3.87 26.42
C HIS A 298 14.52 4.44 27.85
N SER A 299 15.49 4.10 28.70
CA SER A 299 15.55 4.56 30.09
C SER A 299 16.98 5.01 30.44
N PRO A 300 17.17 5.69 31.59
CA PRO A 300 18.51 6.05 32.08
C PRO A 300 19.47 4.86 32.22
N LEU A 301 18.97 3.62 32.36
CA LEU A 301 19.79 2.42 32.43
C LEU A 301 20.52 2.10 31.11
N MET A 302 20.16 2.76 30.00
CA MET A 302 20.88 2.66 28.73
C MET A 302 22.18 3.47 28.72
N ALA A 303 22.35 4.44 29.64
CA ALA A 303 23.49 5.38 29.63
C ALA A 303 24.87 4.73 29.42
N PRO A 304 25.22 3.58 30.04
CA PRO A 304 26.54 2.96 29.84
C PRO A 304 26.82 2.51 28.39
N ALA A 305 25.79 2.29 27.58
CA ALA A 305 25.90 1.89 26.19
C ALA A 305 25.91 3.07 25.20
N LEU A 306 25.37 4.23 25.59
CA LEU A 306 25.04 5.31 24.65
C LEU A 306 26.27 5.98 24.01
N ASP A 307 27.33 6.24 24.78
CA ASP A 307 28.52 6.92 24.23
C ASP A 307 29.23 6.04 23.20
N ARG A 308 29.43 4.76 23.51
CA ARG A 308 30.00 3.78 22.58
C ARG A 308 29.13 3.58 21.34
N PHE A 309 27.80 3.67 21.49
CA PHE A 309 26.90 3.58 20.35
C PHE A 309 26.99 4.82 19.46
N ALA A 310 27.08 6.00 20.05
CA ALA A 310 27.26 7.25 19.32
C ALA A 310 28.60 7.31 18.57
N GLU A 311 29.69 6.80 19.16
CA GLU A 311 30.99 6.68 18.50
C GLU A 311 30.91 5.83 17.21
N GLU A 312 30.12 4.76 17.24
CA GLU A 312 29.94 3.88 16.08
C GLU A 312 29.09 4.53 15.01
N ALA A 313 28.05 5.26 15.41
CA ALA A 313 27.21 6.05 14.52
C ALA A 313 27.95 7.24 13.90
N ALA A 314 28.94 7.81 14.57
CA ALA A 314 29.77 8.88 14.01
C ALA A 314 30.65 8.40 12.85
N GLY A 315 30.91 7.08 12.77
CA GLY A 315 31.68 6.46 11.69
C GLY A 315 30.86 6.10 10.46
N ILE A 316 29.59 6.51 10.38
CA ILE A 316 28.66 6.14 9.31
C ILE A 316 28.20 7.39 8.55
N ASP A 317 28.17 7.24 7.23
CA ASP A 317 27.67 8.27 6.32
C ASP A 317 26.13 8.23 6.30
N ALA A 318 25.54 8.91 7.29
CA ALA A 318 24.09 9.04 7.38
C ALA A 318 23.59 10.25 6.58
N GLY A 319 22.76 10.00 5.59
CA GLY A 319 22.10 11.01 4.77
C GLY A 319 20.79 11.52 5.38
N THR A 320 20.14 12.41 4.64
CA THR A 320 18.75 12.80 4.88
C THR A 320 17.80 11.80 4.18
N PRO A 321 16.62 11.51 4.77
CA PRO A 321 15.59 10.70 4.12
C PRO A 321 15.19 11.26 2.75
N ARG A 322 15.17 10.42 1.71
CA ARG A 322 14.61 10.76 0.39
C ARG A 322 13.12 10.45 0.28
N ILE A 323 12.65 9.48 1.08
CA ILE A 323 11.24 9.20 1.29
C ILE A 323 10.86 9.83 2.64
N PRO A 324 9.71 10.54 2.72
CA PRO A 324 9.21 11.07 3.99
C PRO A 324 9.25 10.04 5.12
N MET A 325 9.92 10.38 6.22
CA MET A 325 10.10 9.50 7.37
C MET A 325 9.56 10.19 8.63
N ALA A 326 8.66 9.53 9.35
CA ALA A 326 8.25 9.95 10.68
C ALA A 326 9.21 9.39 11.73
N SER A 327 9.66 10.24 12.65
CA SER A 327 10.59 9.87 13.71
C SER A 327 9.84 9.63 15.02
N THR A 328 9.96 8.43 15.57
CA THR A 328 9.37 8.15 16.90
C THR A 328 10.14 8.81 18.02
N ARG A 329 11.38 9.23 17.78
CA ARG A 329 12.13 10.04 18.75
C ARG A 329 11.49 11.42 18.95
N TYR A 330 10.99 12.03 17.89
CA TYR A 330 10.48 13.40 17.92
C TYR A 330 8.95 13.50 17.85
N GLY A 331 8.25 12.43 17.48
CA GLY A 331 6.79 12.41 17.38
C GLY A 331 6.24 13.10 16.13
N HIS A 332 7.06 13.32 15.10
CA HIS A 332 6.66 14.01 13.86
C HIS A 332 7.54 13.61 12.68
N MET A 333 7.16 14.07 11.48
CA MET A 333 7.91 13.95 10.23
C MET A 333 9.30 14.58 10.39
N LEU A 334 10.34 13.81 10.05
CA LEU A 334 11.73 14.16 10.29
C LEU A 334 12.22 15.33 9.41
N GLY A 335 11.59 15.52 8.24
CA GLY A 335 12.01 16.50 7.22
C GLY A 335 13.46 16.24 6.76
N ASP A 336 14.23 17.32 6.62
CA ASP A 336 15.62 17.29 6.17
C ASP A 336 16.64 17.02 7.29
N ARG A 337 16.20 16.58 8.48
CA ARG A 337 17.12 16.30 9.59
C ARG A 337 17.96 15.05 9.28
N PRO A 338 19.29 15.08 9.44
CA PRO A 338 20.13 13.91 9.23
C PRO A 338 19.97 12.88 10.34
N LEU A 339 20.14 11.59 10.00
CA LEU A 339 20.17 10.48 10.95
C LEU A 339 21.58 10.27 11.53
N ASP A 340 22.17 11.34 12.07
CA ASP A 340 23.54 11.35 12.56
C ASP A 340 23.74 10.61 13.91
N ALA A 341 24.95 10.63 14.44
CA ALA A 341 25.27 10.04 15.73
C ALA A 341 24.44 10.60 16.89
N GLY A 342 24.12 11.90 16.85
CA GLY A 342 23.28 12.56 17.83
C GLY A 342 21.85 12.01 17.80
N TYR A 343 21.30 11.84 16.59
CA TYR A 343 20.00 11.20 16.38
C TYR A 343 19.97 9.81 17.00
N TRP A 344 20.88 8.91 16.63
CA TRP A 344 20.86 7.53 17.10
C TRP A 344 21.10 7.40 18.60
N LYS A 345 21.96 8.26 19.19
CA LYS A 345 22.15 8.32 20.63
C LYS A 345 20.86 8.69 21.34
N GLU A 346 20.19 9.74 20.89
CA GLU A 346 18.93 10.17 21.48
C GLU A 346 17.81 9.14 21.26
N GLN A 347 17.74 8.56 20.07
CA GLN A 347 16.77 7.53 19.70
C GLN A 347 16.85 6.30 20.61
N ALA A 348 18.05 5.92 21.07
CA ALA A 348 18.25 4.82 22.00
C ALA A 348 17.98 5.20 23.48
N ALA A 349 17.93 6.49 23.79
CA ALA A 349 17.89 7.01 25.16
C ALA A 349 16.52 7.59 25.56
N ARG A 350 15.72 8.01 24.59
CA ARG A 350 14.49 8.78 24.79
C ARG A 350 13.25 7.95 24.42
N PRO A 351 12.06 8.33 24.92
CA PRO A 351 10.84 7.58 24.66
C PRO A 351 10.51 7.49 23.16
N VAL A 352 9.86 6.39 22.78
CA VAL A 352 9.27 6.17 21.45
C VAL A 352 7.87 6.79 21.42
N LEU A 353 7.73 7.95 20.78
CA LEU A 353 6.48 8.68 20.56
C LEU A 353 5.77 8.17 19.30
N PHE A 354 5.35 6.89 19.33
CA PHE A 354 4.76 6.24 18.15
C PHE A 354 3.41 6.84 17.76
N ALA A 355 2.54 7.15 18.73
CA ALA A 355 1.22 7.71 18.45
C ALA A 355 1.32 9.06 17.72
N GLU A 356 2.11 9.99 18.27
CA GLU A 356 2.33 11.31 17.68
C GLU A 356 2.96 11.20 16.28
N ALA A 357 3.98 10.36 16.12
CA ALA A 357 4.64 10.16 14.83
C ALA A 357 3.71 9.54 13.78
N LEU A 358 2.80 8.64 14.18
CA LEU A 358 1.78 8.08 13.30
C LEU A 358 0.75 9.13 12.92
N ASP A 359 0.25 9.92 13.87
CA ASP A 359 -0.72 10.98 13.63
C ASP A 359 -0.18 12.01 12.64
N ASP A 360 1.08 12.44 12.80
CA ASP A 360 1.74 13.37 11.90
C ASP A 360 1.96 12.77 10.49
N LEU A 361 2.37 11.49 10.41
CA LEU A 361 2.46 10.76 9.13
C LEU A 361 1.10 10.71 8.43
N MET A 362 0.02 10.42 9.16
CA MET A 362 -1.34 10.37 8.62
C MET A 362 -1.80 11.74 8.11
N ALA A 363 -1.49 12.81 8.85
CA ALA A 363 -1.85 14.18 8.49
C ALA A 363 -1.09 14.67 7.24
N GLU A 364 0.21 14.43 7.17
CA GLU A 364 1.08 14.97 6.12
C GLU A 364 1.01 14.15 4.82
N THR A 365 0.76 12.84 4.90
CA THR A 365 0.83 11.95 3.71
C THR A 365 -0.50 11.30 3.32
N MET A 366 -1.48 11.27 4.23
CA MET A 366 -2.80 10.66 4.00
C MET A 366 -2.74 9.29 3.31
N PRO A 367 -2.01 8.31 3.86
CA PRO A 367 -1.83 7.01 3.21
C PRO A 367 -3.17 6.28 3.13
N ALA A 368 -3.49 5.78 1.93
CA ALA A 368 -4.66 4.93 1.73
C ALA A 368 -4.41 3.49 2.23
N CYS A 369 -3.14 3.07 2.28
CA CYS A 369 -2.72 1.77 2.78
C CYS A 369 -1.54 1.93 3.75
N LEU A 370 -1.61 1.27 4.91
CA LEU A 370 -0.48 1.08 5.81
C LEU A 370 -0.05 -0.39 5.77
N VAL A 371 1.21 -0.65 5.47
CA VAL A 371 1.79 -2.00 5.40
C VAL A 371 2.77 -2.18 6.54
N GLU A 372 2.51 -3.14 7.41
CA GLU A 372 3.47 -3.46 8.47
C GLU A 372 4.58 -4.38 7.95
N ILE A 373 5.81 -3.89 8.10
CA ILE A 373 7.04 -4.52 7.67
C ILE A 373 7.72 -5.14 8.90
N GLY A 374 7.33 -6.38 9.20
CA GLY A 374 7.87 -7.15 10.30
C GLY A 374 7.25 -8.56 10.37
N PRO A 375 7.72 -9.41 11.30
CA PRO A 375 7.31 -10.81 11.40
C PRO A 375 5.94 -11.06 12.10
N GLY A 376 5.11 -10.04 12.27
CA GLY A 376 3.81 -10.17 12.91
C GLY A 376 3.06 -8.84 13.08
N PRO A 377 1.80 -8.88 13.55
CA PRO A 377 0.95 -7.70 13.69
C PRO A 377 1.19 -6.98 15.03
N GLN A 378 2.08 -6.00 15.04
CA GLN A 378 2.31 -5.11 16.19
C GLN A 378 1.76 -3.72 15.90
N LEU A 379 2.32 -3.06 14.89
CA LEU A 379 2.11 -1.66 14.59
C LEU A 379 0.75 -1.40 13.98
N VAL A 380 0.21 -2.33 13.17
CA VAL A 380 -1.19 -2.19 12.72
C VAL A 380 -2.16 -2.22 13.89
N GLN A 381 -1.93 -3.07 14.90
CA GLN A 381 -2.81 -3.13 16.07
C GLN A 381 -2.66 -1.90 16.96
N LEU A 382 -1.48 -1.27 16.99
CA LEU A 382 -1.29 0.01 17.67
C LEU A 382 -2.01 1.12 16.90
N ALA A 383 -1.88 1.14 15.58
CA ALA A 383 -2.54 2.11 14.70
C ALA A 383 -4.08 2.02 14.80
N GLU A 384 -4.66 0.80 14.79
CA GLU A 384 -6.10 0.60 15.02
C GLU A 384 -6.56 1.20 16.34
N ARG A 385 -5.79 1.00 17.41
CA ARG A 385 -6.09 1.52 18.75
C ARG A 385 -5.90 3.03 18.86
N ALA A 386 -5.01 3.62 18.07
CA ALA A 386 -4.83 5.06 17.99
C ALA A 386 -6.03 5.76 17.31
N GLY A 387 -6.83 5.03 16.53
CA GLY A 387 -8.05 5.55 15.93
C GLY A 387 -7.84 6.15 14.54
N LEU A 388 -7.36 5.33 13.60
CA LEU A 388 -7.15 5.75 12.21
C LEU A 388 -8.44 6.26 11.54
N PRO A 389 -8.31 7.19 10.57
CA PRO A 389 -9.42 7.60 9.71
C PRO A 389 -10.08 6.42 9.00
N THR A 390 -11.40 6.51 8.80
CA THR A 390 -12.17 5.50 8.07
C THR A 390 -11.62 5.33 6.64
N GLY A 391 -11.41 4.08 6.22
CA GLY A 391 -11.03 3.74 4.85
C GLY A 391 -9.53 3.46 4.64
N VAL A 392 -8.67 3.73 5.63
CA VAL A 392 -7.26 3.32 5.60
C VAL A 392 -7.18 1.80 5.69
N ARG A 393 -6.51 1.17 4.72
CA ARG A 393 -6.32 -0.29 4.70
C ARG A 393 -5.08 -0.68 5.48
N LEU A 394 -5.21 -1.62 6.41
CA LEU A 394 -4.10 -2.18 7.17
C LEU A 394 -3.69 -3.52 6.58
N LEU A 395 -2.43 -3.64 6.18
CA LEU A 395 -1.90 -4.80 5.47
C LEU A 395 -0.79 -5.47 6.25
N LEU A 396 -0.85 -6.81 6.29
CA LEU A 396 0.06 -7.68 7.03
C LEU A 396 0.63 -8.73 6.07
N PRO A 397 1.79 -8.47 5.44
CA PRO A 397 2.48 -9.47 4.62
C PRO A 397 2.82 -10.73 5.41
N VAL A 398 3.00 -10.60 6.73
CA VAL A 398 3.33 -11.68 7.67
C VAL A 398 2.40 -11.53 8.89
N PRO A 399 1.21 -12.17 8.90
CA PRO A 399 0.28 -12.08 10.02
C PRO A 399 0.73 -12.86 11.27
N GLY A 400 1.84 -13.61 11.20
CA GLY A 400 2.43 -14.32 12.33
C GLY A 400 3.45 -15.38 11.90
N ARG A 401 3.91 -16.20 12.85
CA ARG A 401 4.95 -17.23 12.64
C ARG A 401 4.63 -18.20 11.50
N GLU A 402 3.37 -18.61 11.36
CA GLU A 402 2.92 -19.58 10.35
C GLU A 402 2.64 -18.94 8.97
N ALA A 403 2.95 -17.66 8.79
CA ALA A 403 2.77 -16.98 7.53
C ALA A 403 3.57 -17.65 6.41
N THR A 404 2.96 -17.66 5.23
CA THR A 404 3.50 -18.28 4.02
C THR A 404 3.59 -17.26 2.91
N ALA A 405 4.18 -17.64 1.77
CA ALA A 405 4.13 -16.81 0.57
C ALA A 405 2.69 -16.47 0.12
N ARG A 406 1.67 -17.20 0.60
CA ARG A 406 0.26 -16.87 0.36
C ARG A 406 -0.13 -15.54 0.98
N ASP A 407 0.23 -15.32 2.25
CA ASP A 407 -0.17 -14.13 3.01
C ASP A 407 0.49 -12.88 2.42
N PHE A 408 1.76 -13.02 2.03
CA PHE A 408 2.47 -12.01 1.26
C PHE A 408 1.78 -11.73 -0.09
N ALA A 409 1.42 -12.78 -0.84
CA ALA A 409 0.71 -12.64 -2.12
C ALA A 409 -0.68 -11.99 -1.97
N GLU A 410 -1.39 -12.22 -0.86
CA GLU A 410 -2.67 -11.57 -0.58
C GLU A 410 -2.50 -10.08 -0.26
N THR A 411 -1.39 -9.69 0.38
CA THR A 411 -1.04 -8.28 0.54
C THR A 411 -0.83 -7.60 -0.82
N VAL A 412 -0.08 -8.24 -1.73
CA VAL A 412 0.12 -7.74 -3.10
C VAL A 412 -1.21 -7.68 -3.87
N ALA A 413 -2.07 -8.69 -3.72
CA ALA A 413 -3.40 -8.70 -4.31
C ALA A 413 -4.25 -7.53 -3.81
N THR A 414 -4.20 -7.23 -2.51
CA THR A 414 -4.92 -6.10 -1.90
C THR A 414 -4.42 -4.76 -2.42
N LEU A 415 -3.10 -4.58 -2.53
CA LEU A 415 -2.50 -3.37 -3.11
C LEU A 415 -2.89 -3.19 -4.58
N TYR A 416 -2.92 -4.26 -5.38
CA TYR A 416 -3.41 -4.21 -6.75
C TYR A 416 -4.88 -3.79 -6.84
N ARG A 417 -5.75 -4.33 -5.97
CA ARG A 417 -7.16 -3.92 -5.86
C ARG A 417 -7.29 -2.44 -5.48
N ALA A 418 -6.39 -1.94 -4.65
CA ALA A 418 -6.31 -0.53 -4.27
C ALA A 418 -5.75 0.39 -5.36
N GLY A 419 -5.18 -0.17 -6.44
CA GLY A 419 -4.71 0.58 -7.61
C GLY A 419 -3.21 0.51 -7.88
N ALA A 420 -2.43 -0.16 -7.02
CA ALA A 420 -1.01 -0.38 -7.29
C ALA A 420 -0.83 -1.20 -8.58
N GLU A 421 0.34 -1.07 -9.20
CA GLU A 421 0.68 -1.77 -10.44
C GLU A 421 1.91 -2.67 -10.24
N PRO A 422 1.74 -3.86 -9.62
CA PRO A 422 2.88 -4.72 -9.32
C PRO A 422 3.58 -5.21 -10.59
N ARG A 423 4.91 -5.24 -10.54
CA ARG A 423 5.78 -5.94 -11.49
C ARG A 423 5.68 -7.45 -11.26
N TRP A 424 4.56 -8.02 -11.71
CA TRP A 424 4.16 -9.40 -11.40
C TRP A 424 5.24 -10.44 -11.64
N GLN A 425 6.14 -10.25 -12.60
CA GLN A 425 7.23 -11.18 -12.89
C GLN A 425 8.07 -11.52 -11.64
N ALA A 426 8.30 -10.56 -10.73
CA ALA A 426 9.07 -10.78 -9.52
C ALA A 426 8.39 -11.74 -8.52
N LEU A 427 7.07 -11.91 -8.60
CA LEU A 427 6.31 -12.84 -7.75
C LEU A 427 6.49 -14.31 -8.17
N TYR A 428 6.83 -14.57 -9.44
CA TYR A 428 6.84 -15.92 -10.01
C TYR A 428 8.26 -16.38 -10.32
N GLU A 429 8.61 -17.58 -9.87
CA GLU A 429 9.84 -18.27 -10.27
C GLU A 429 9.91 -18.46 -11.79
N PRO A 430 11.10 -18.37 -12.43
CA PRO A 430 11.25 -18.51 -13.88
C PRO A 430 10.62 -19.78 -14.46
N ALA A 431 10.67 -20.90 -13.73
CA ALA A 431 10.11 -22.19 -14.15
C ALA A 431 8.57 -22.19 -14.28
N ARG A 432 7.88 -21.20 -13.70
CA ARG A 432 6.41 -21.07 -13.74
C ARG A 432 5.93 -20.03 -14.76
N ARG A 433 6.86 -19.40 -15.48
CA ARG A 433 6.59 -18.37 -16.50
C ARG A 433 6.33 -19.01 -17.86
N THR A 434 5.40 -19.96 -17.90
CA THR A 434 5.02 -20.69 -19.12
C THR A 434 3.75 -20.10 -19.70
N ALA A 435 3.79 -19.74 -20.99
CA ALA A 435 2.66 -19.12 -21.66
C ALA A 435 1.50 -20.12 -21.83
N GLU A 436 0.30 -19.71 -21.40
CA GLU A 436 -0.92 -20.49 -21.55
C GLU A 436 -2.10 -19.58 -21.94
N HIS A 437 -3.02 -20.12 -22.74
CA HIS A 437 -4.21 -19.39 -23.16
C HIS A 437 -5.22 -19.24 -22.02
N LEU A 438 -5.58 -17.99 -21.70
CA LEU A 438 -6.74 -17.68 -20.86
C LEU A 438 -8.00 -17.53 -21.71
N ALA A 439 -9.17 -17.64 -21.07
CA ALA A 439 -10.41 -17.25 -21.74
C ALA A 439 -10.35 -15.76 -22.12
N PRO A 440 -10.85 -15.37 -23.30
CA PRO A 440 -10.82 -13.99 -23.74
C PRO A 440 -11.76 -13.11 -22.91
N TYR A 441 -11.56 -11.80 -22.99
CA TYR A 441 -12.45 -10.83 -22.37
C TYR A 441 -13.85 -10.91 -22.98
N ALA A 442 -14.88 -11.00 -22.14
CA ALA A 442 -16.28 -11.06 -22.55
C ALA A 442 -16.91 -9.66 -22.57
N PHE A 443 -17.11 -9.13 -23.78
CA PHE A 443 -17.81 -7.87 -24.02
C PHE A 443 -19.32 -8.00 -23.79
N ALA A 444 -19.98 -6.89 -23.45
CA ALA A 444 -21.44 -6.86 -23.38
C ALA A 444 -22.03 -6.90 -24.79
N THR A 445 -23.03 -7.75 -25.00
CA THR A 445 -23.73 -7.91 -26.29
C THR A 445 -25.19 -7.45 -26.22
N GLU A 446 -25.60 -6.85 -25.10
CA GLU A 446 -26.98 -6.43 -24.82
C GLU A 446 -27.41 -5.24 -25.69
N HIS A 447 -26.47 -4.39 -26.10
CA HIS A 447 -26.72 -3.22 -26.94
C HIS A 447 -26.30 -3.47 -28.38
N ALA A 448 -27.25 -3.32 -29.29
CA ALA A 448 -27.03 -3.28 -30.72
C ALA A 448 -26.67 -1.85 -31.14
N PHE A 449 -25.43 -1.62 -31.60
CA PHE A 449 -24.98 -0.31 -32.10
C PHE A 449 -25.19 -0.17 -33.61
N TRP A 450 -26.34 -0.64 -34.12
CA TRP A 450 -26.75 -0.46 -35.51
C TRP A 450 -28.18 0.10 -35.57
N GLN A 451 -28.39 1.12 -36.39
CA GLN A 451 -29.74 1.54 -36.77
C GLN A 451 -30.18 0.72 -37.99
N PRO A 452 -31.26 -0.06 -37.92
CA PRO A 452 -31.82 -0.67 -39.11
C PRO A 452 -32.18 0.45 -40.10
N ALA A 453 -31.68 0.38 -41.33
CA ALA A 453 -32.12 1.29 -42.38
C ALA A 453 -33.66 1.22 -42.45
N PRO A 454 -34.38 2.36 -42.54
CA PRO A 454 -35.81 2.33 -42.70
C PRO A 454 -36.11 1.45 -43.91
N ARG A 455 -36.82 0.34 -43.67
CA ARG A 455 -37.29 -0.54 -44.74
C ARG A 455 -38.18 0.32 -45.62
N THR A 456 -37.64 0.83 -46.72
CA THR A 456 -38.47 1.37 -47.79
C THR A 456 -39.35 0.20 -48.19
N PRO A 457 -40.69 0.32 -48.13
CA PRO A 457 -41.57 -0.70 -48.68
C PRO A 457 -41.09 -0.92 -50.10
N ASP A 458 -40.72 -2.16 -50.41
CA ASP A 458 -40.24 -2.55 -51.73
C ASP A 458 -41.40 -2.30 -52.70
N GLN A 459 -41.44 -1.11 -53.30
CA GLN A 459 -42.26 -0.85 -54.47
C GLN A 459 -41.54 -1.52 -55.63
N HIS A 460 -41.67 -2.84 -55.71
CA HIS A 460 -41.47 -3.57 -56.94
C HIS A 460 -42.66 -3.28 -57.86
N PRO A 461 -42.53 -2.47 -58.92
CA PRO A 461 -43.31 -2.73 -60.10
C PRO A 461 -42.77 -4.03 -60.70
N ASP A 462 -43.69 -4.97 -60.87
CA ASP A 462 -43.55 -6.22 -61.62
C ASP A 462 -42.56 -6.05 -62.80
N ARG A 463 -41.38 -6.66 -62.69
CA ARG A 463 -40.44 -6.80 -63.81
C ARG A 463 -40.12 -8.26 -64.00
N THR A 464 -40.73 -8.80 -65.04
CA THR A 464 -40.44 -10.09 -65.66
C THR A 464 -38.94 -10.20 -65.98
N PRO A 465 -38.29 -11.36 -65.80
CA PRO A 465 -36.87 -11.50 -66.02
C PRO A 465 -36.57 -11.65 -67.52
N GLU A 466 -35.99 -10.61 -68.12
CA GLU A 466 -35.30 -10.72 -69.41
C GLU A 466 -33.79 -10.77 -69.18
N ALA A 467 -33.20 -11.90 -69.56
CA ALA A 467 -31.77 -12.11 -69.56
C ALA A 467 -31.12 -11.28 -70.67
N THR A 468 -29.97 -10.64 -70.40
CA THR A 468 -28.76 -10.66 -71.23
C THR A 468 -27.70 -9.67 -70.72
N GLY A 469 -26.43 -10.08 -70.80
CA GLY A 469 -25.32 -9.15 -71.03
C GLY A 469 -24.46 -8.79 -69.83
N ILE A 470 -23.36 -9.53 -69.63
CA ILE A 470 -22.14 -9.00 -69.00
C ILE A 470 -21.49 -8.02 -69.98
N PRO A 471 -20.99 -6.87 -69.51
CA PRO A 471 -19.62 -6.52 -69.85
C PRO A 471 -18.78 -6.07 -68.64
N ALA A 472 -17.50 -6.41 -68.72
CA ALA A 472 -16.42 -6.02 -67.83
C ALA A 472 -15.94 -4.58 -68.10
N GLY A 473 -15.38 -3.91 -67.09
CA GLY A 473 -14.44 -2.80 -67.31
C GLY A 473 -14.34 -1.71 -66.23
N ALA A 474 -13.36 -1.89 -65.34
CA ALA A 474 -12.46 -0.87 -64.75
C ALA A 474 -12.94 0.12 -63.65
N PRO A 475 -12.02 0.62 -62.79
CA PRO A 475 -12.26 0.90 -61.37
C PRO A 475 -12.12 2.38 -60.94
N ALA A 476 -12.71 2.74 -59.79
CA ALA A 476 -12.45 3.91 -58.90
C ALA A 476 -13.67 4.00 -57.95
N GLU A 477 -13.65 4.36 -56.67
CA GLU A 477 -12.68 4.98 -55.77
C GLU A 477 -13.22 4.73 -54.34
N VAL A 478 -12.32 4.63 -53.37
CA VAL A 478 -12.64 4.60 -51.93
C VAL A 478 -12.89 6.04 -51.49
N PRO A 479 -14.02 6.37 -50.82
CA PRO A 479 -14.12 7.65 -50.13
C PRO A 479 -13.30 7.57 -48.85
N ASP A 480 -12.25 8.37 -48.87
CA ASP A 480 -11.36 8.76 -47.79
C ASP A 480 -12.13 9.32 -46.58
N GLU A 481 -11.57 9.09 -45.41
CA GLU A 481 -11.96 9.70 -44.15
C GLU A 481 -11.82 11.22 -44.26
N ALA A 482 -12.90 11.96 -44.02
CA ALA A 482 -12.83 13.40 -43.82
C ALA A 482 -12.78 13.72 -42.31
N PRO A 483 -12.00 14.75 -41.90
CA PRO A 483 -11.34 14.80 -40.61
C PRO A 483 -12.15 15.55 -39.54
N ALA A 484 -11.70 15.39 -38.28
CA ALA A 484 -12.13 16.16 -37.13
C ALA A 484 -12.08 17.67 -37.41
N GLY A 485 -13.24 18.31 -37.40
CA GLY A 485 -13.38 19.75 -37.56
C GLY A 485 -13.12 20.49 -36.26
N GLU A 486 -12.15 21.40 -36.30
CA GLU A 486 -12.02 22.54 -35.39
C GLU A 486 -13.34 23.33 -35.36
N ALA A 487 -13.98 23.39 -34.19
CA ALA A 487 -15.11 24.28 -33.92
C ALA A 487 -14.76 25.18 -32.73
N GLY A 488 -13.89 26.15 -32.98
CA GLY A 488 -13.66 27.28 -32.08
C GLY A 488 -13.98 28.56 -32.83
N GLU A 489 -15.16 29.14 -32.57
CA GLU A 489 -15.34 30.60 -32.50
C GLU A 489 -16.77 31.07 -32.13
N ASN A 490 -17.77 30.19 -31.96
CA ASN A 490 -19.09 30.59 -31.44
C ASN A 490 -19.71 29.50 -30.55
N ASP A 491 -19.06 29.16 -29.43
CA ASP A 491 -19.67 28.34 -28.38
C ASP A 491 -20.28 29.28 -27.31
N PRO A 492 -21.62 29.49 -27.32
CA PRO A 492 -22.28 30.41 -26.40
C PRO A 492 -22.23 29.91 -24.95
N VAL A 493 -22.09 28.60 -24.72
CA VAL A 493 -21.98 28.03 -23.37
C VAL A 493 -20.58 28.28 -22.83
N LEU A 494 -19.55 28.06 -23.64
CA LEU A 494 -18.17 28.40 -23.27
C LEU A 494 -18.01 29.88 -22.95
N GLY A 495 -18.61 30.77 -23.75
CA GLY A 495 -18.60 32.22 -23.49
C GLY A 495 -19.22 32.57 -22.13
N ALA A 496 -20.41 32.03 -21.85
CA ALA A 496 -21.09 32.25 -20.57
C ALA A 496 -20.30 31.72 -19.36
N VAL A 497 -19.63 30.58 -19.50
CA VAL A 497 -18.76 30.02 -18.45
C VAL A 497 -17.53 30.88 -18.22
N ILE A 498 -16.86 31.36 -19.28
CA ILE A 498 -15.70 32.25 -19.17
C ILE A 498 -16.08 33.53 -18.44
N GLU A 499 -17.19 34.17 -18.81
CA GLU A 499 -17.67 35.38 -18.14
C GLU A 499 -17.98 35.17 -16.66
N ALA A 500 -18.62 34.04 -16.31
CA ALA A 500 -18.92 33.73 -14.92
C ALA A 500 -17.64 33.51 -14.09
N ILE A 501 -16.61 32.89 -14.68
CA ILE A 501 -15.31 32.65 -14.02
C ILE A 501 -14.53 33.96 -13.85
N VAL A 502 -14.49 34.80 -14.89
CA VAL A 502 -13.89 36.14 -14.87
C VAL A 502 -14.50 36.99 -13.78
N GLU A 503 -15.82 36.94 -13.63
CA GLU A 503 -16.54 37.72 -12.63
C GLU A 503 -16.33 37.21 -11.20
N VAL A 504 -16.38 35.90 -10.98
CA VAL A 504 -16.26 35.31 -9.62
C VAL A 504 -14.86 35.47 -9.06
N GLY A 505 -13.82 35.33 -9.88
CA GLY A 505 -12.44 35.46 -9.41
C GLY A 505 -11.74 36.75 -9.79
N GLU A 506 -12.47 37.74 -10.32
CA GLU A 506 -11.98 39.06 -10.72
C GLU A 506 -10.73 39.00 -11.63
N TYR A 507 -10.68 38.02 -12.54
CA TYR A 507 -9.55 37.84 -13.46
C TYR A 507 -9.70 38.70 -14.72
N PRO A 508 -8.60 39.18 -15.32
CA PRO A 508 -8.68 39.76 -16.66
C PRO A 508 -9.12 38.70 -17.69
N PRO A 509 -10.03 39.02 -18.64
CA PRO A 509 -10.61 38.05 -19.58
C PRO A 509 -9.57 37.24 -20.37
N GLU A 510 -8.44 37.85 -20.71
CA GLU A 510 -7.33 37.21 -21.43
C GLU A 510 -6.65 36.07 -20.66
N ARG A 511 -6.87 35.96 -19.34
CA ARG A 511 -6.30 34.89 -18.50
C ARG A 511 -7.19 33.64 -18.43
N VAL A 512 -8.42 33.72 -18.89
CA VAL A 512 -9.41 32.64 -18.79
C VAL A 512 -9.71 32.09 -20.19
N GLY A 513 -9.05 30.98 -20.53
CA GLY A 513 -9.26 30.25 -21.78
C GLY A 513 -9.81 28.86 -21.53
N ARG A 514 -10.24 28.18 -22.61
CA ARG A 514 -10.84 26.84 -22.55
C ARG A 514 -9.98 25.80 -21.80
N GLN A 515 -8.66 25.92 -21.87
CA GLN A 515 -7.72 25.00 -21.22
C GLN A 515 -7.32 25.42 -19.80
N THR A 516 -7.75 26.59 -19.32
CA THR A 516 -7.40 27.09 -17.98
C THR A 516 -8.03 26.21 -16.90
N ARG A 517 -7.23 25.76 -15.92
CA ARG A 517 -7.69 24.90 -14.82
C ARG A 517 -8.17 25.72 -13.64
N LEU A 518 -9.39 25.47 -13.17
CA LEU A 518 -10.04 26.29 -12.15
C LEU A 518 -9.27 26.26 -10.81
N HIS A 519 -8.82 25.09 -10.36
CA HIS A 519 -8.09 24.98 -9.10
C HIS A 519 -6.61 25.34 -9.24
N ALA A 520 -5.92 24.78 -10.22
CA ALA A 520 -4.47 24.89 -10.32
C ALA A 520 -3.98 26.22 -10.90
N ASP A 521 -4.74 26.84 -11.82
CA ASP A 521 -4.29 28.04 -12.54
C ASP A 521 -5.00 29.31 -12.04
N LEU A 522 -6.22 29.17 -11.49
CA LEU A 522 -7.03 30.29 -10.97
C LEU A 522 -7.17 30.26 -9.44
N GLY A 523 -7.08 29.09 -8.79
CA GLY A 523 -7.19 29.00 -7.33
C GLY A 523 -8.62 28.98 -6.79
N PHE A 524 -9.59 28.46 -7.57
CA PHE A 524 -10.98 28.35 -7.12
C PHE A 524 -11.11 27.49 -5.86
N ASP A 525 -11.69 28.05 -4.81
CA ASP A 525 -12.05 27.34 -3.59
C ASP A 525 -13.54 26.96 -3.58
N SER A 526 -13.98 26.29 -2.51
CA SER A 526 -15.37 25.83 -2.35
C SER A 526 -16.40 26.95 -2.32
N VAL A 527 -16.02 28.17 -1.92
CA VAL A 527 -16.92 29.35 -1.89
C VAL A 527 -17.06 29.91 -3.31
N MET A 528 -15.95 30.04 -4.03
CA MET A 528 -15.96 30.48 -5.43
C MET A 528 -16.71 29.50 -6.33
N ILE A 529 -16.66 28.20 -6.07
CA ILE A 529 -17.46 27.20 -6.81
C ILE A 529 -18.96 27.40 -6.59
N MET A 530 -19.37 27.74 -5.37
CA MET A 530 -20.77 28.00 -5.06
C MET A 530 -21.28 29.25 -5.79
N GLN A 531 -20.47 30.32 -5.79
CA GLN A 531 -20.75 31.56 -6.52
C GLN A 531 -20.76 31.34 -8.04
N LEU A 532 -19.81 30.54 -8.55
CA LEU A 532 -19.72 30.18 -9.96
C LEU A 532 -20.97 29.45 -10.43
N LYS A 533 -21.48 28.50 -9.63
CA LYS A 533 -22.73 27.79 -9.93
C LYS A 533 -23.90 28.77 -10.08
N ASP A 534 -24.11 29.64 -9.08
CA ASP A 534 -25.20 30.63 -9.09
C ASP A 534 -25.10 31.55 -10.33
N ARG A 535 -23.87 31.94 -10.66
CA ARG A 535 -23.58 32.85 -11.76
C ARG A 535 -23.75 32.21 -13.13
N ILE A 536 -23.53 30.90 -13.23
CA ILE A 536 -23.82 30.08 -14.41
C ILE A 536 -25.33 29.89 -14.57
N GLU A 537 -26.05 29.54 -13.51
CA GLU A 537 -27.52 29.37 -13.57
C GLU A 537 -28.22 30.67 -14.00
N HIS A 538 -27.73 31.83 -13.56
CA HIS A 538 -28.28 33.12 -13.98
C HIS A 538 -28.06 33.42 -15.47
N ARG A 539 -26.90 33.02 -16.02
CA ARG A 539 -26.56 33.24 -17.44
C ARG A 539 -27.13 32.19 -18.38
N LEU A 540 -27.30 30.97 -17.87
CA LEU A 540 -27.81 29.80 -18.60
C LEU A 540 -29.01 29.21 -17.84
N PRO A 541 -30.21 29.79 -17.90
CA PRO A 541 -31.37 29.31 -17.13
C PRO A 541 -31.73 27.83 -17.36
N ARG A 542 -31.31 27.25 -18.48
CA ARG A 542 -31.49 25.81 -18.79
C ARG A 542 -30.58 24.88 -17.98
N THR A 543 -29.70 25.42 -17.14
CA THR A 543 -28.87 24.65 -16.19
C THR A 543 -29.45 24.66 -14.78
N GLU A 544 -30.65 25.22 -14.58
CA GLU A 544 -31.38 25.12 -13.31
C GLU A 544 -31.54 23.64 -12.89
N GLY A 545 -31.14 23.33 -11.66
CA GLY A 545 -31.21 21.99 -11.09
C GLY A 545 -29.92 21.16 -11.15
N VAL A 546 -28.86 21.67 -11.80
CA VAL A 546 -27.51 21.09 -11.67
C VAL A 546 -27.04 21.29 -10.22
N THR A 547 -26.73 20.22 -9.50
CA THR A 547 -26.18 20.31 -8.14
C THR A 547 -24.66 20.55 -8.16
N VAL A 548 -24.10 21.11 -7.08
CA VAL A 548 -22.63 21.27 -6.96
C VAL A 548 -21.91 19.92 -7.10
N GLN A 549 -22.47 18.84 -6.54
CA GLN A 549 -21.90 17.50 -6.64
C GLN A 549 -21.79 17.00 -8.09
N GLN A 550 -22.73 17.40 -8.96
CA GLN A 550 -22.71 17.08 -10.38
C GLN A 550 -21.71 17.94 -11.17
N LEU A 551 -21.40 19.16 -10.69
CA LEU A 551 -20.39 20.03 -11.29
C LEU A 551 -18.96 19.59 -10.97
N LEU A 552 -18.70 19.07 -9.76
CA LEU A 552 -17.34 18.76 -9.28
C LEU A 552 -16.46 18.00 -10.30
N PRO A 553 -16.95 16.97 -11.02
CA PRO A 553 -16.14 16.26 -12.01
C PRO A 553 -15.75 17.12 -13.23
N ALA A 554 -16.54 18.14 -13.54
CA ALA A 554 -16.41 19.03 -14.69
C ALA A 554 -15.57 20.30 -14.39
N LEU A 555 -15.21 20.57 -13.13
CA LEU A 555 -14.41 21.75 -12.72
C LEU A 555 -12.90 21.62 -13.00
N ARG A 556 -12.49 20.70 -13.88
CA ARG A 556 -11.07 20.48 -14.21
C ARG A 556 -10.48 21.61 -15.04
N SER A 557 -11.24 22.08 -16.02
CA SER A 557 -10.94 23.25 -16.84
C SER A 557 -12.21 23.99 -17.23
N VAL A 558 -12.05 25.22 -17.71
CA VAL A 558 -13.15 26.03 -18.26
C VAL A 558 -13.89 25.25 -19.36
N GLY A 559 -13.15 24.56 -20.24
CA GLY A 559 -13.70 23.77 -21.33
C GLY A 559 -14.48 22.55 -20.86
N SER A 560 -13.98 21.81 -19.86
CA SER A 560 -14.71 20.65 -19.34
C SER A 560 -16.03 21.04 -18.67
N LEU A 561 -16.06 22.21 -18.03
CA LEU A 561 -17.28 22.77 -17.46
C LEU A 561 -18.27 23.19 -18.55
N ALA A 562 -17.79 23.85 -19.61
CA ALA A 562 -18.63 24.24 -20.75
C ALA A 562 -19.21 23.03 -21.50
N ASP A 563 -18.41 21.97 -21.71
CA ASP A 563 -18.85 20.74 -22.37
C ASP A 563 -19.94 20.03 -21.54
N PHE A 564 -19.73 19.91 -20.23
CA PHE A 564 -20.72 19.34 -19.31
C PHE A 564 -22.06 20.09 -19.34
N LEU A 565 -22.02 21.43 -19.32
CA LEU A 565 -23.24 22.24 -19.36
C LEU A 565 -23.92 22.20 -20.73
N SER A 566 -23.15 22.12 -21.82
CA SER A 566 -23.68 21.95 -23.17
C SER A 566 -24.42 20.62 -23.31
N ASP A 567 -23.85 19.54 -22.77
CA ASP A 567 -24.49 18.23 -22.72
C ASP A 567 -25.75 18.27 -21.85
N TRP A 568 -25.69 18.92 -20.69
CA TRP A 568 -26.84 19.07 -19.79
C TRP A 568 -28.02 19.77 -20.48
N ILE A 569 -27.76 20.91 -21.13
CA ILE A 569 -28.78 21.67 -21.86
C ILE A 569 -29.34 20.85 -23.03
N SER A 570 -28.50 20.06 -23.70
CA SER A 570 -28.90 19.20 -24.83
C SER A 570 -29.72 17.97 -24.42
N VAL A 571 -29.58 17.51 -23.18
CA VAL A 571 -30.41 16.44 -22.61
C VAL A 571 -31.76 17.00 -22.15
N GLY A 572 -31.78 18.18 -21.52
CA GLY A 572 -33.02 18.83 -21.08
C GLY A 572 -33.94 19.31 -22.21
N ALA A 573 -33.43 19.51 -23.43
CA ALA A 573 -34.25 19.88 -24.60
C ALA A 573 -34.96 18.69 -25.28
N ARG A 574 -34.67 17.45 -24.87
CA ARG A 574 -35.26 16.21 -25.41
C ARG A 574 -36.37 15.61 -24.52
N THR A 575 -36.64 16.24 -23.40
CA THR A 575 -37.73 15.97 -22.45
C THR A 575 -38.70 17.13 -22.46
#